data_AF-A0A0S8GM53-F1
#
_entry.id   AF-A0A0S8GM53-F1
#
_cell.length_a   1.000
_cell.length_b   1.000
_cell.length_c   1.000
_cell.angle_alpha   90.00
_cell.angle_beta   90.00
_cell.angle_gamma   90.00
#
_symmetry.space_group_name_H-M   'P 1'
#
loop_
_entity.id
_entity.type
_entity.pdbx_description
1 polymer ?
#
loop_
_entity_poly.entity_id
_entity_poly.type
_entity_poly.pdbx_seq_one_letter_code
_entity_poly.pdbx_strand_id
1 'polypeptide(L)'
;MFILVQAPDLAIVQIVVEIVTIVIFVAVIFRTTHIDETIGKKLTGTHVLSIVLFSFFALFFLIAITRALQELPAFGNATMKVASEYIRLGLPRSGGANVVADVILDFRALDTLGEATVLFTSVIGVAALMRKVGRKK
;
A
#
# COMPACT_ATOMS: atom_id res chain seq x y z
N MET A 1 -1.11 -11.78 -9.36
CA MET A 1 -0.23 -12.50 -8.41
C MET A 1 -1.01 -13.18 -7.28
N PHE A 2 -1.87 -12.48 -6.54
CA PHE A 2 -2.57 -13.07 -5.36
C PHE A 2 -3.40 -14.33 -5.65
N ILE A 3 -4.02 -14.43 -6.83
CA ILE A 3 -4.72 -15.66 -7.26
C ILE A 3 -3.73 -16.85 -7.36
N LEU A 4 -2.49 -16.62 -7.81
CA LEU A 4 -1.47 -17.67 -7.96
C LEU A 4 -1.01 -18.23 -6.61
N VAL A 5 -1.10 -17.43 -5.54
CA VAL A 5 -0.76 -17.83 -4.17
C VAL A 5 -2.00 -18.12 -3.31
N GLN A 6 -3.15 -18.36 -3.95
CA GLN A 6 -4.41 -18.73 -3.29
C GLN A 6 -4.92 -17.72 -2.24
N ALA A 7 -4.72 -16.43 -2.49
CA ALA A 7 -5.24 -15.34 -1.65
C ALA A 7 -6.39 -14.59 -2.36
N PRO A 8 -7.61 -15.14 -2.41
CA PRO A 8 -8.74 -14.56 -3.15
C PRO A 8 -9.20 -13.22 -2.58
N ASP A 9 -9.29 -13.10 -1.25
CA ASP A 9 -9.75 -11.87 -0.57
C ASP A 9 -8.83 -10.68 -0.91
N LEU A 10 -7.51 -10.89 -0.86
CA LEU A 10 -6.53 -9.88 -1.26
C LEU A 10 -6.60 -9.57 -2.76
N ALA A 11 -6.85 -10.58 -3.60
CA ALA A 11 -6.95 -10.37 -5.05
C ALA A 11 -8.12 -9.44 -5.40
N ILE A 12 -9.28 -9.62 -4.76
CA ILE A 12 -10.46 -8.79 -5.00
C ILE A 12 -10.19 -7.35 -4.55
N VAL A 13 -9.67 -7.15 -3.34
CA VAL A 13 -9.37 -5.80 -2.82
C VAL A 13 -8.32 -5.10 -3.69
N GLN A 14 -7.27 -5.83 -4.11
CA GLN A 14 -6.23 -5.29 -5.00
C GLN A 14 -6.82 -4.75 -6.30
N ILE A 15 -7.68 -5.53 -6.97
CA ILE A 15 -8.31 -5.12 -8.24
C ILE A 15 -9.17 -3.88 -8.03
N VAL A 16 -9.98 -3.84 -6.97
CA VAL A 16 -10.85 -2.69 -6.68
C VAL A 16 -10.03 -1.43 -6.42
N VAL A 17 -9.01 -1.52 -5.57
CA VAL A 17 -8.16 -0.37 -5.22
C VAL A 17 -7.36 0.12 -6.43
N GLU A 18 -6.84 -0.79 -7.25
CA GLU A 18 -6.10 -0.46 -8.47
C GLU A 18 -6.99 0.28 -9.48
N ILE A 19 -8.20 -0.22 -9.73
CA ILE A 19 -9.16 0.43 -10.62
C ILE A 19 -9.52 1.82 -10.11
N VAL A 20 -9.86 1.97 -8.82
CA VAL A 20 -10.22 3.26 -8.22
C VAL A 20 -9.05 4.25 -8.31
N THR A 21 -7.82 3.80 -8.04
CA THR A 21 -6.62 4.64 -8.10
C THR A 21 -6.34 5.10 -9.53
N ILE A 22 -6.47 4.22 -10.53
CA ILE A 22 -6.31 4.58 -11.94
C ILE A 22 -7.36 5.60 -12.36
N VAL A 23 -8.63 5.40 -11.99
CA VAL A 23 -9.70 6.34 -12.31
C VAL A 23 -9.42 7.73 -11.71
N ILE A 24 -9.01 7.78 -10.44
CA ILE A 24 -8.65 9.04 -9.78
C ILE A 24 -7.43 9.68 -10.45
N PHE A 25 -6.38 8.91 -10.75
CA PHE A 25 -5.17 9.40 -11.39
C PHE A 25 -5.44 9.99 -12.78
N VAL A 26 -6.23 9.28 -13.59
CA VAL A 26 -6.68 9.74 -14.91
C VAL A 26 -7.51 11.03 -14.76
N ALA A 27 -8.47 11.07 -13.82
CA ALA A 27 -9.27 12.27 -13.57
C ALA A 27 -8.41 13.49 -13.17
N VAL A 28 -7.36 13.28 -12.38
CA VAL A 28 -6.41 14.34 -11.98
C VAL A 28 -5.59 14.82 -13.18
N ILE A 29 -5.07 13.90 -14.01
CA ILE A 29 -4.31 14.26 -15.22
C ILE A 29 -5.19 15.06 -16.18
N PHE A 30 -6.40 14.59 -16.48
CA PHE A 30 -7.31 15.29 -17.39
C PHE A 30 -7.68 16.70 -16.91
N ARG A 31 -7.69 16.92 -15.60
CA ARG A 31 -7.95 18.23 -15.01
C ARG A 31 -6.71 19.11 -14.88
N THR A 32 -5.52 18.56 -15.08
CA THR A 32 -4.25 19.27 -14.96
C THR A 32 -3.78 19.72 -16.35
N THR A 33 -3.71 21.03 -16.58
CA THR A 33 -3.27 21.62 -17.87
C THR A 33 -1.78 21.98 -17.87
N HIS A 34 -0.98 21.37 -16.99
CA HIS A 34 0.42 21.75 -16.83
C HIS A 34 1.24 21.26 -18.03
N ILE A 35 1.78 22.21 -18.80
CA ILE A 35 2.75 21.93 -19.85
C ILE A 35 4.12 21.89 -19.18
N ASP A 36 4.88 20.82 -19.44
CA ASP A 36 6.13 20.57 -18.75
C ASP A 36 7.25 21.52 -19.24
N GLU A 37 7.52 22.59 -18.48
CA GLU A 37 8.56 23.58 -18.80
C GLU A 37 9.99 23.09 -18.51
N THR A 38 10.14 21.84 -18.04
CA THR A 38 11.45 21.24 -17.76
C THR A 38 12.09 20.55 -18.97
N ILE A 39 11.34 20.36 -20.07
CA ILE A 39 11.84 19.75 -21.30
C ILE A 39 12.89 20.68 -21.95
N GLY A 40 14.16 20.26 -21.91
CA GLY A 40 15.28 20.98 -22.55
C GLY A 40 16.23 21.72 -21.59
N LYS A 41 15.97 21.73 -20.27
CA LYS A 41 16.93 22.28 -19.29
C LYS A 41 18.14 21.36 -19.14
N LYS A 42 19.35 21.93 -19.20
CA LYS A 42 20.59 21.20 -18.91
C LYS A 42 20.60 20.74 -17.45
N LEU A 43 21.01 19.49 -17.23
CA LEU A 43 21.20 18.93 -15.89
C LEU A 43 22.18 19.82 -15.10
N THR A 44 21.71 20.41 -14.01
CA THR A 44 22.57 21.15 -13.07
C THR A 44 23.34 20.16 -12.20
N GLY A 45 24.52 20.53 -11.68
CA GLY A 45 25.31 19.66 -10.79
C GLY A 45 24.54 19.14 -9.57
N THR A 46 23.52 19.88 -9.10
CA THR A 46 22.58 19.43 -8.06
C THR A 46 21.71 18.25 -8.49
N HIS A 47 21.25 18.21 -9.75
CA HIS A 47 20.48 17.08 -10.28
C HIS A 47 21.34 15.84 -10.41
N VAL A 48 22.60 15.99 -10.83
CA VAL A 48 23.56 14.89 -10.89
C VAL A 48 23.81 14.32 -9.50
N LEU A 49 24.01 15.18 -8.49
CA LEU A 49 24.15 14.75 -7.10
C LEU A 49 22.90 14.02 -6.59
N SER A 50 21.71 14.55 -6.83
CA SER A 50 20.45 13.89 -6.44
C SER A 50 20.27 12.53 -7.11
N ILE A 51 20.60 12.41 -8.40
CA ILE A 51 20.54 11.13 -9.13
C ILE A 51 21.54 10.13 -8.56
N VAL A 52 22.77 10.56 -8.26
CA VAL A 52 23.80 9.69 -7.66
C VAL A 52 23.37 9.22 -6.27
N LEU A 53 22.87 10.12 -5.43
CA LEU A 53 22.39 9.77 -4.09
C LEU A 53 21.19 8.82 -4.14
N PHE A 54 20.23 9.09 -5.03
CA PHE A 54 19.08 8.21 -5.23
C PHE A 54 19.51 6.83 -5.73
N SER A 55 20.44 6.77 -6.69
CA SER A 55 20.96 5.52 -7.24
C SER A 55 21.73 4.73 -6.19
N PHE A 56 22.55 5.40 -5.39
CA PHE A 56 23.26 4.79 -4.26
C PHE A 56 22.29 4.24 -3.22
N PHE A 57 21.27 5.02 -2.84
CA PHE A 57 20.25 4.58 -1.90
C PHE A 57 19.44 3.40 -2.47
N ALA A 58 19.04 3.45 -3.74
CA ALA A 58 18.30 2.37 -4.39
C ALA A 58 19.13 1.08 -4.45
N LEU A 59 20.42 1.17 -4.77
CA LEU A 59 21.33 0.02 -4.77
C LEU A 59 21.54 -0.53 -3.36
N PHE A 60 21.78 0.35 -2.38
CA PHE A 60 21.91 -0.03 -0.98
C PHE A 60 20.64 -0.74 -0.49
N PHE A 61 19.47 -0.18 -0.79
CA PHE A 61 18.18 -0.75 -0.43
C PHE A 61 17.94 -2.10 -1.12
N LEU A 62 18.31 -2.24 -2.40
CA LEU A 62 18.24 -3.51 -3.13
C LEU A 62 19.14 -4.58 -2.50
N ILE A 63 20.35 -4.22 -2.10
CA ILE A 63 21.26 -5.14 -1.41
C ILE A 63 20.68 -5.51 -0.04
N ALA A 64 20.18 -4.54 0.73
CA ALA A 64 19.58 -4.80 2.03
C ALA A 64 18.37 -5.73 1.93
N ILE A 65 17.45 -5.48 0.98
CA ILE A 65 16.25 -6.31 0.81
C ILE A 65 16.59 -7.71 0.33
N THR A 66 17.54 -7.86 -0.62
CA THR A 66 17.95 -9.19 -1.09
C THR A 66 18.61 -10.01 0.02
N ARG A 67 19.40 -9.39 0.90
CA ARG A 67 19.97 -10.07 2.08
C ARG A 67 18.90 -10.45 3.09
N ALA A 68 17.95 -9.55 3.39
CA ALA A 68 16.84 -9.85 4.29
C ALA A 68 15.95 -10.98 3.77
N LEU A 69 15.70 -11.03 2.45
CA LEU A 69 14.91 -12.09 1.84
C LEU A 69 15.62 -13.45 1.84
N GLN A 70 16.96 -13.50 1.89
CA GLN A 70 17.72 -14.75 2.01
C GLN A 70 17.57 -15.41 3.39
N GLU A 71 17.23 -14.65 4.42
CA GLU A 71 16.96 -15.17 5.77
C GLU A 71 15.56 -15.79 5.90
N LEU A 72 14.66 -15.53 4.95
CA LEU A 72 13.32 -16.08 4.97
C LEU A 72 13.34 -17.57 4.61
N PRO A 73 12.45 -18.38 5.22
CA PRO A 73 12.27 -19.77 4.81
C PRO A 73 11.91 -19.88 3.32
N ALA A 74 12.35 -20.97 2.70
CA ALA A 74 12.01 -21.28 1.33
C ALA A 74 10.49 -21.26 1.13
N PHE A 75 10.05 -20.82 -0.06
CA PHE A 75 8.63 -20.76 -0.39
C PHE A 75 7.94 -22.11 -0.13
N GLY A 76 6.82 -22.09 0.59
CA GLY A 76 6.09 -23.29 1.02
C GLY A 76 6.50 -23.83 2.41
N ASN A 77 7.64 -23.43 2.97
CA ASN A 77 8.13 -23.86 4.28
C ASN A 77 8.05 -22.75 5.33
N ALA A 78 6.92 -22.04 5.39
CA ALA A 78 6.76 -20.89 6.28
C ALA A 78 6.75 -21.30 7.77
N THR A 79 7.32 -20.46 8.63
CA THR A 79 7.25 -20.63 10.09
C THR A 79 5.85 -20.27 10.60
N MET A 80 4.97 -21.26 10.73
CA MET A 80 3.55 -21.06 11.05
C MET A 80 3.26 -20.84 12.55
N LYS A 81 4.18 -20.26 13.33
CA LYS A 81 4.03 -20.18 14.81
C LYS A 81 2.76 -19.45 15.25
N VAL A 82 2.47 -18.30 14.64
CA VAL A 82 1.26 -17.51 14.95
C VAL A 82 0.08 -17.94 14.07
N ALA A 83 0.34 -18.21 12.79
CA ALA A 83 -0.71 -18.60 11.86
C ALA A 83 -1.41 -19.92 12.25
N SER A 84 -0.69 -20.88 12.82
CA SER A 84 -1.28 -22.14 13.32
C SER A 84 -2.25 -21.91 14.48
N GLU A 85 -1.99 -20.94 15.35
CA GLU A 85 -2.90 -20.53 16.42
C GLU A 85 -4.19 -19.93 15.84
N TYR A 86 -4.08 -19.05 14.84
CA TYR A 86 -5.25 -18.46 14.17
C TYR A 86 -6.11 -19.51 13.46
N ILE A 87 -5.49 -20.48 12.78
CA ILE A 87 -6.22 -21.57 12.13
C ILE A 87 -6.93 -22.45 13.18
N ARG A 88 -6.25 -22.75 14.30
CA ARG A 88 -6.81 -23.61 15.36
C ARG A 88 -7.94 -22.92 16.13
N LEU A 89 -7.81 -21.62 16.41
CA LEU A 89 -8.73 -20.86 17.25
C LEU A 89 -9.78 -20.08 16.47
N GLY A 90 -9.61 -19.85 15.16
CA GLY A 90 -10.49 -19.02 14.34
C GLY A 90 -11.96 -19.45 14.43
N LEU A 91 -12.27 -20.63 13.89
CA LEU A 91 -13.65 -21.14 13.89
C LEU A 91 -14.23 -21.34 15.30
N PRO A 92 -13.52 -21.92 16.29
CA PRO A 92 -14.07 -22.08 17.65
C PRO A 92 -14.33 -20.78 18.40
N ARG A 93 -13.55 -19.72 18.13
CA ARG A 93 -13.62 -18.46 18.88
C ARG A 93 -14.50 -17.41 18.20
N SER A 94 -14.33 -17.26 16.88
CA SER A 94 -15.01 -16.24 16.07
C SER A 94 -16.32 -16.76 15.47
N GLY A 95 -16.43 -18.08 15.27
CA GLY A 95 -17.57 -18.71 14.59
C GLY A 95 -17.56 -18.53 13.06
N GLY A 96 -16.57 -17.82 12.52
CA GLY A 96 -16.40 -17.58 11.09
C GLY A 96 -15.69 -18.72 10.37
N ALA A 97 -16.15 -19.01 9.15
CA ALA A 97 -15.48 -19.96 8.25
C ALA A 97 -14.36 -19.29 7.42
N ASN A 98 -14.36 -17.96 7.33
CA ASN A 98 -13.31 -17.21 6.63
C ASN A 98 -12.21 -16.79 7.62
N VAL A 99 -11.13 -17.58 7.65
CA VAL A 99 -9.98 -17.35 8.52
C VAL A 99 -9.35 -15.97 8.32
N VAL A 100 -9.37 -15.42 7.09
CA VAL A 100 -8.80 -14.08 6.83
C VAL A 100 -9.64 -13.00 7.52
N ALA A 101 -10.96 -13.09 7.39
CA ALA A 101 -11.90 -12.17 8.03
C ALA A 101 -11.81 -12.27 9.56
N ASP A 102 -11.72 -13.48 10.12
CA ASP A 102 -11.57 -13.69 11.56
C ASP A 102 -10.27 -13.06 12.09
N VAL A 103 -9.16 -13.20 11.35
CA VAL A 103 -7.87 -12.63 11.76
C VAL A 103 -7.95 -11.10 11.81
N ILE A 104 -8.50 -10.44 10.79
CA ILE A 104 -8.51 -8.97 10.74
C ILE A 104 -9.58 -8.37 11.68
N LEU A 105 -10.76 -8.99 11.79
CA LEU A 105 -11.88 -8.43 12.57
C LEU A 105 -11.88 -8.81 14.05
N ASP A 106 -11.30 -9.95 14.43
CA ASP A 106 -11.32 -10.45 15.80
C ASP A 106 -9.91 -10.39 16.42
N PHE A 107 -8.96 -11.16 15.88
CA PHE A 107 -7.61 -11.25 16.45
C PHE A 107 -6.79 -9.95 16.32
N ARG A 108 -6.99 -9.20 15.24
CA ARG A 108 -6.27 -7.96 14.93
C ARG A 108 -7.22 -6.77 14.72
N ALA A 109 -8.35 -6.78 15.41
CA ALA A 109 -9.39 -5.76 15.31
C ALA A 109 -8.86 -4.31 15.48
N LEU A 110 -7.87 -4.12 16.36
CA LEU A 110 -7.26 -2.80 16.59
C LEU A 110 -6.50 -2.27 15.37
N ASP A 111 -5.84 -3.13 14.59
CA ASP A 111 -5.15 -2.73 13.38
C ASP A 111 -6.17 -2.26 12.33
N THR A 112 -7.28 -2.99 12.15
CA THR A 112 -8.37 -2.60 11.24
C THR A 112 -9.10 -1.33 11.70
N LEU A 113 -9.28 -1.12 13.01
CA LEU A 113 -9.79 0.15 13.54
C LEU A 113 -8.85 1.31 13.20
N GLY A 114 -7.53 1.08 13.29
CA GLY A 114 -6.50 2.03 12.87
C GLY A 114 -6.60 2.37 11.38
N GLU A 115 -6.69 1.36 10.52
CA GLU A 115 -6.88 1.54 9.08
C GLU A 115 -8.16 2.34 8.75
N ALA A 116 -9.29 2.00 9.39
CA ALA A 116 -10.54 2.72 9.23
C ALA A 116 -10.42 4.19 9.68
N THR A 117 -9.67 4.45 10.75
CA THR A 117 -9.40 5.80 11.25
C THR A 117 -8.56 6.61 10.26
N VAL A 118 -7.53 6.00 9.66
CA VAL A 118 -6.70 6.64 8.62
C VAL A 118 -7.53 6.96 7.38
N LEU A 119 -8.39 6.04 6.93
CA LEU A 119 -9.29 6.29 5.80
C LEU A 119 -10.29 7.41 6.10
N PHE A 120 -10.92 7.37 7.28
CA PHE A 120 -11.87 8.39 7.71
C PHE A 120 -11.23 9.79 7.77
N THR A 121 -10.07 9.90 8.42
CA THR A 121 -9.31 11.16 8.51
C THR A 121 -8.85 11.65 7.15
N SER A 122 -8.45 10.75 6.23
CA SER A 122 -8.09 11.11 4.85
C SER A 122 -9.26 11.70 4.07
N VAL A 123 -10.45 11.08 4.16
CA VAL A 123 -11.67 11.58 3.52
C VAL A 123 -12.05 12.96 4.06
N ILE A 124 -12.00 13.15 5.38
CA ILE A 124 -12.25 14.46 6.00
C ILE A 124 -11.21 15.48 5.55
N GLY A 125 -9.93 15.12 5.49
CA GLY A 125 -8.87 16.00 5.03
C GLY A 125 -9.08 16.49 3.60
N VAL A 126 -9.43 15.58 2.68
CA VAL A 126 -9.75 15.93 1.29
C VAL A 126 -11.01 16.81 1.22
N ALA A 127 -12.07 16.46 1.96
CA ALA A 127 -13.29 17.26 2.00
C ALA A 127 -13.04 18.68 2.54
N ALA A 128 -12.19 18.82 3.56
CA ALA A 128 -11.77 20.11 4.10
C ALA A 128 -10.98 20.93 3.06
N LEU A 129 -10.06 20.32 2.33
CA LEU A 129 -9.28 20.98 1.28
C LEU A 129 -10.16 21.43 0.09
N MET A 130 -11.18 20.63 -0.26
CA MET A 130 -12.11 20.94 -1.35
C MET A 130 -13.19 21.97 -0.98
N ARG A 131 -13.29 22.36 0.29
CA ARG A 131 -14.31 23.31 0.76
C ARG A 131 -14.10 24.69 0.13
N LYS A 132 -15.11 25.17 -0.61
CA LYS A 132 -15.07 26.47 -1.32
C LYS A 132 -14.90 27.71 -0.43
N VAL A 133 -15.24 27.62 0.85
CA VAL A 133 -15.35 28.78 1.77
C VAL A 133 -14.00 29.39 2.17
N GLY A 134 -12.86 28.73 1.90
CA GLY A 134 -11.51 29.25 2.17
C GLY A 134 -10.70 29.68 0.94
N ARG A 135 -11.22 29.47 -0.28
CA ARG A 135 -10.47 29.74 -1.52
C ARG A 135 -10.61 31.21 -1.89
N LYS A 136 -9.71 32.08 -1.41
CA LYS A 136 -9.57 33.44 -1.98
C LYS A 136 -9.36 33.27 -3.49
N LYS A 137 -10.23 33.92 -4.28
CA LYS A 137 -10.09 34.00 -5.74
C LYS A 137 -8.76 34.63 -6.10
#